data_AF-A0A388NS37-F1
#
_entry.id   AF-A0A388NS37-F1
#
_cell.length_a   1.000
_cell.length_b   1.000
_cell.length_c   1.000
_cell.angle_alpha   90.00
_cell.angle_beta   90.00
_cell.angle_gamma   90.00
#
_symmetry.space_group_name_H-M   'P 1'
#
loop_
_entity.id
_entity.type
_entity.pdbx_description
1 polymer ?
#
loop_
_entity_poly.entity_id
_entity_poly.type
_entity_poly.pdbx_seq_one_letter_code
_entity_poly.pdbx_strand_id
1 'polypeptide(L)'
;MHGVAFDCVSKAECSFVLLNNNGYVQVFREAGSERTVWYELQQWPHVLRGAAANRVQLAGNAEAVEVRVNNELLLRVPARTGGMVGVAARASAASQQVTFTLQGYVQAPNPRPAGRIIPELSWCRGNSPARSTQTQRTPGTEKRGC
;
A
#
# COMPACT_ATOMS: atom_id res chain seq x y z
N MET A 1 24.39 3.66 -2.98
CA MET A 1 23.07 3.12 -3.40
C MET A 1 21.96 3.92 -2.72
N HIS A 2 20.75 3.92 -3.26
CA HIS A 2 19.62 4.66 -2.69
C HIS A 2 18.29 3.98 -3.03
N GLY A 3 17.23 4.29 -2.30
CA GLY A 3 15.91 3.71 -2.55
C GLY A 3 14.96 3.91 -1.37
N VAL A 4 14.21 2.88 -1.03
CA VAL A 4 13.14 2.95 -0.02
C VAL A 4 13.37 1.94 1.10
N ALA A 5 12.96 2.33 2.30
CA ALA A 5 12.78 1.46 3.44
C ALA A 5 11.27 1.24 3.65
N PHE A 6 10.86 0.02 3.99
CA PHE A 6 9.46 -0.35 4.21
C PHE A 6 9.34 -1.44 5.27
N ASP A 7 8.12 -1.68 5.76
CA ASP A 7 7.87 -2.55 6.92
C ASP A 7 8.79 -2.21 8.11
N CYS A 8 9.08 -0.92 8.31
CA CYS A 8 9.89 -0.43 9.41
C CYS A 8 9.10 -0.45 10.71
N VAL A 9 9.17 -1.55 11.46
CA VAL A 9 8.54 -1.68 12.78
C VAL A 9 9.37 -1.04 13.89
N SER A 10 10.68 -0.85 13.66
CA SER A 10 11.56 -0.04 14.50
C SER A 10 12.68 0.57 13.66
N LYS A 11 13.51 1.45 14.26
CA LYS A 11 14.68 2.01 13.57
C LYS A 11 15.73 0.96 13.17
N ALA A 12 15.79 -0.15 13.89
CA ALA A 12 16.75 -1.24 13.64
C ALA A 12 16.10 -2.42 12.89
N GLU A 13 14.83 -2.28 12.49
CA GLU A 13 14.09 -3.36 11.86
C GLU A 13 13.25 -2.84 10.71
N CYS A 14 13.82 -2.94 9.51
CA CYS A 14 13.29 -2.43 8.26
C CYS A 14 13.64 -3.39 7.12
N SER A 15 12.77 -3.41 6.10
CA SER A 15 13.08 -3.94 4.78
C SER A 15 13.58 -2.82 3.88
N PHE A 16 14.50 -3.12 2.98
CA PHE A 16 15.14 -2.15 2.10
C PHE A 16 15.14 -2.63 0.66
N VAL A 17 14.81 -1.73 -0.26
CA VAL A 17 15.04 -1.88 -1.70
C VAL A 17 15.97 -0.77 -2.11
N LEU A 18 17.22 -1.13 -2.42
CA LEU A 18 18.26 -0.19 -2.81
C LEU A 18 18.66 -0.44 -4.25
N LEU A 19 18.82 0.64 -5.01
CA LEU A 19 19.28 0.64 -6.39
C LEU A 19 20.44 1.61 -6.60
N ASN A 20 21.07 1.53 -7.77
CA ASN A 20 22.10 2.47 -8.18
C ASN A 20 22.02 2.79 -9.68
N ASN A 21 22.78 3.81 -10.09
CA ASN A 21 22.79 4.31 -11.47
C ASN A 21 23.55 3.39 -12.45
N ASN A 22 24.08 2.26 -11.98
CA ASN A 22 24.72 1.24 -12.80
C ASN A 22 23.75 0.09 -13.15
N GLY A 23 22.48 0.18 -12.75
CA GLY A 23 21.46 -0.82 -13.06
C GLY A 23 21.40 -1.98 -12.06
N TYR A 24 21.95 -1.81 -10.86
CA TYR A 24 21.90 -2.83 -9.81
C TYR A 24 20.77 -2.58 -8.83
N VAL A 25 20.24 -3.67 -8.28
CA VAL A 25 19.27 -3.70 -7.18
C VAL A 25 19.75 -4.65 -6.09
N GLN A 26 19.41 -4.34 -4.84
CA GLN A 26 19.56 -5.21 -3.69
C GLN A 26 18.31 -5.10 -2.83
N VAL A 27 17.80 -6.24 -2.34
CA VAL A 27 16.61 -6.28 -1.48
C VAL A 27 16.86 -7.17 -0.28
N PHE A 28 16.70 -6.61 0.91
CA PHE A 28 16.99 -7.31 2.15
C PHE A 28 16.18 -6.72 3.30
N ARG A 29 16.06 -7.49 4.39
CA ARG A 29 15.58 -7.03 5.68
C ARG A 29 16.71 -7.06 6.69
N GLU A 30 16.74 -6.03 7.53
CA GLU A 30 17.54 -6.00 8.75
C GLU A 30 16.59 -6.11 9.94
N ALA A 31 16.98 -6.90 10.94
CA ALA A 31 16.30 -7.04 12.21
C ALA A 31 17.35 -7.12 13.33
N GLY A 32 17.76 -5.97 13.85
CA GLY A 32 18.91 -5.88 14.75
C GLY A 32 20.20 -6.26 14.04
N SER A 33 20.87 -7.32 14.49
CA SER A 33 22.08 -7.86 13.85
C SER A 33 21.80 -8.85 12.72
N GLU A 34 20.55 -9.31 12.57
CA GLU A 34 20.19 -10.28 11.55
C GLU A 34 19.87 -9.60 10.23
N ARG A 35 20.31 -10.22 9.13
CA ARG A 35 20.05 -9.78 7.77
C ARG A 35 19.51 -10.92 6.93
N THR A 36 18.28 -10.76 6.43
CA THR A 36 17.67 -11.68 5.46
C THR A 36 17.76 -11.06 4.08
N VAL A 37 18.46 -11.70 3.15
CA VAL A 37 18.61 -11.20 1.78
C VAL A 37 17.61 -11.92 0.86
N TRP A 38 16.75 -11.15 0.19
CA TRP A 38 15.84 -11.68 -0.84
C TRP A 38 16.44 -11.56 -2.24
N TYR A 39 17.18 -10.47 -2.47
CA TYR A 39 17.97 -10.27 -3.67
C TYR A 39 19.36 -9.78 -3.29
N GLU A 40 20.36 -10.59 -3.62
CA GLU A 40 21.75 -10.17 -3.61
C GLU A 40 21.95 -9.01 -4.57
N LEU A 41 23.06 -8.29 -4.40
CA LEU A 41 23.40 -7.19 -5.28
C LEU A 41 23.61 -7.73 -6.71
N GLN A 42 22.66 -7.47 -7.59
CA GLN A 42 22.68 -7.97 -8.95
C GLN A 42 22.13 -6.94 -9.94
N GLN A 43 22.50 -7.08 -11.21
CA GLN A 43 21.87 -6.28 -12.26
C GLN A 43 20.43 -6.72 -12.44
N TRP A 44 19.55 -5.76 -12.67
CA TRP A 44 18.15 -6.04 -12.97
C TRP A 44 17.70 -5.26 -14.21
N PRO A 45 17.08 -5.93 -15.21
CA PRO A 45 16.88 -5.34 -16.54
C PRO A 45 16.11 -4.03 -16.56
N HIS A 46 15.24 -3.81 -15.60
CA HIS A 46 14.38 -2.63 -15.57
C HIS A 46 14.94 -1.49 -14.72
N VAL A 47 16.09 -1.62 -14.06
CA VAL A 47 16.75 -0.45 -13.43
C VAL A 47 17.40 0.41 -14.50
N LEU A 48 16.96 1.66 -14.60
CA LEU A 48 17.52 2.63 -15.52
C LEU A 48 18.93 3.03 -15.07
N ARG A 49 19.84 3.10 -16.05
CA ARG A 49 21.24 3.46 -15.86
C ARG A 49 21.46 4.96 -16.10
N GLY A 50 22.55 5.50 -15.56
CA GLY A 50 22.92 6.90 -15.72
C GLY A 50 22.08 7.84 -14.86
N ALA A 51 21.64 8.96 -15.42
CA ALA A 51 20.93 10.02 -14.70
C ALA A 51 19.40 9.89 -14.73
N ALA A 52 18.86 8.87 -15.39
CA ALA A 52 17.42 8.67 -15.48
C ALA A 52 16.81 8.30 -14.11
N ALA A 53 15.64 8.87 -13.80
CA ALA A 53 14.95 8.63 -12.54
C ALA A 53 14.33 7.22 -12.51
N ASN A 54 14.65 6.44 -11.48
CA ASN A 54 14.01 5.16 -11.22
C ASN A 54 12.78 5.35 -10.31
N ARG A 55 11.66 4.70 -10.65
CA ARG A 55 10.44 4.66 -9.85
C ARG A 55 10.44 3.39 -9.00
N VAL A 56 10.43 3.53 -7.68
CA VAL A 56 10.15 2.42 -6.75
C VAL A 56 8.74 2.59 -6.21
N GLN A 57 7.87 1.62 -6.47
CA GLN A 57 6.50 1.60 -5.95
C GLN A 57 6.36 0.50 -4.90
N LEU A 58 5.75 0.86 -3.77
CA LEU A 58 5.31 -0.06 -2.73
C LEU A 58 3.79 -0.10 -2.74
N ALA A 59 3.20 -1.29 -2.85
CA ALA A 59 1.76 -1.48 -2.72
C ALA A 59 1.50 -2.53 -1.64
N GLY A 60 0.91 -2.11 -0.53
CA GLY A 60 0.66 -2.96 0.63
C GLY A 60 -0.83 -3.25 0.84
N ASN A 61 -1.14 -4.45 1.29
CA ASN A 61 -2.41 -4.80 1.91
C ASN A 61 -2.16 -5.51 3.25
N ALA A 62 -3.19 -6.07 3.88
CA ALA A 62 -3.05 -6.76 5.17
C ALA A 62 -2.15 -8.01 5.12
N GLU A 63 -1.92 -8.59 3.95
CA GLU A 63 -1.17 -9.84 3.78
C GLU A 63 0.25 -9.61 3.27
N ALA A 64 0.42 -8.68 2.33
CA ALA A 64 1.67 -8.55 1.60
C ALA A 64 1.98 -7.12 1.15
N VAL A 65 3.27 -6.88 0.94
CA VAL A 65 3.81 -5.71 0.25
C VAL A 65 4.40 -6.16 -1.08
N GLU A 66 3.87 -5.60 -2.18
CA GLU A 66 4.47 -5.70 -3.50
C GLU A 66 5.45 -4.56 -3.72
N VAL A 67 6.66 -4.92 -4.16
CA VAL A 67 7.70 -3.99 -4.56
C VAL A 67 7.82 -4.03 -6.08
N ARG A 68 7.66 -2.87 -6.71
CA ARG A 68 7.89 -2.68 -8.14
C ARG A 68 9.00 -1.67 -8.39
N VAL A 69 9.81 -1.93 -9.40
CA VAL A 69 10.80 -0.96 -9.89
C VAL A 69 10.54 -0.71 -11.37
N ASN A 70 10.30 0.55 -11.74
CA ASN A 70 9.86 0.98 -13.07
C ASN A 70 8.67 0.17 -13.60
N ASN A 71 7.66 0.02 -12.74
CA ASN A 71 6.39 -0.71 -12.95
C ASN A 71 6.50 -2.24 -13.03
N GLU A 72 7.71 -2.80 -13.11
CA GLU A 72 7.92 -4.24 -13.10
C GLU A 72 7.94 -4.78 -11.67
N LEU A 73 7.29 -5.92 -11.46
CA LEU A 73 7.27 -6.60 -10.16
C LEU A 73 8.64 -7.18 -9.84
N LEU A 74 9.25 -6.71 -8.75
CA LEU A 74 10.50 -7.24 -8.25
C LEU A 74 10.26 -8.37 -7.24
N LEU A 75 9.33 -8.15 -6.31
CA LEU A 75 9.17 -8.98 -5.12
C LEU A 75 7.79 -8.78 -4.47
N ARG A 76 7.30 -9.83 -3.80
CA ARG A 76 6.19 -9.76 -2.85
C ARG A 76 6.61 -10.39 -1.52
N VAL A 77 6.57 -9.64 -0.43
CA VAL A 77 6.89 -10.13 0.93
C VAL A 77 5.65 -10.05 1.84
N PRO A 78 5.61 -10.82 2.94
CA PRO A 78 4.57 -10.65 3.95
C PRO A 78 4.55 -9.24 4.53
N ALA A 79 3.37 -8.64 4.63
CA ALA A 79 3.20 -7.31 5.22
C ALA A 79 3.36 -7.38 6.74
N ARG A 80 3.86 -6.29 7.33
CA ARG A 80 3.96 -6.17 8.78
C ARG A 80 3.10 -5.02 9.30
N THR A 81 2.19 -5.36 10.20
CA THR A 81 1.26 -4.39 10.78
C THR A 81 2.02 -3.25 11.48
N GLY A 82 1.65 -2.02 11.16
CA GLY A 82 2.21 -0.81 11.79
C GLY A 82 3.60 -0.41 11.29
N GLY A 83 4.13 -1.07 10.25
CA GLY A 83 5.41 -0.69 9.64
C GLY A 83 5.35 0.68 8.96
N MET A 84 6.39 1.50 9.18
CA MET A 84 6.58 2.76 8.46
C MET A 84 7.27 2.55 7.11
N VAL A 85 7.16 3.56 6.25
CA VAL A 85 7.88 3.66 4.96
C VAL A 85 8.76 4.90 5.00
N GLY A 86 9.94 4.81 4.42
CA GLY A 86 10.90 5.92 4.34
C GLY A 86 11.80 5.82 3.12
N VAL A 87 12.69 6.80 2.99
CA VAL A 87 13.77 6.79 1.99
C VAL A 87 15.08 6.34 2.65
N ALA A 88 15.91 5.65 1.88
CA ALA A 88 17.21 5.18 2.35
C ALA A 88 18.30 5.55 1.34
N ALA A 89 19.44 6.02 1.84
CA ALA A 89 20.63 6.25 1.02
C ALA A 89 21.85 5.69 1.75
N ARG A 90 22.64 4.89 1.03
CA ARG A 90 23.93 4.37 1.48
C ARG A 90 25.01 5.03 0.64
N ALA A 91 25.75 5.93 1.26
CA ALA A 91 26.87 6.62 0.64
C ALA A 91 27.98 5.61 0.26
N SER A 92 28.55 5.77 -0.92
CA SER A 92 29.75 5.05 -1.36
C SER A 92 30.94 5.99 -1.64
N ALA A 93 30.74 7.30 -1.43
CA ALA A 93 31.72 8.35 -1.65
C ALA A 93 31.58 9.42 -0.56
N ALA A 94 32.62 10.26 -0.41
CA ALA A 94 32.65 11.34 0.56
C ALA A 94 31.56 12.41 0.34
N SER A 95 31.11 12.58 -0.90
CA SER A 95 29.97 13.43 -1.26
C SER A 95 29.06 12.69 -2.22
N GLN A 96 27.78 12.58 -1.87
CA GLN A 96 26.75 12.02 -2.73
C GLN A 96 25.45 12.78 -2.48
N GLN A 97 24.82 13.27 -3.55
CA GLN A 97 23.48 13.83 -3.51
C GLN A 97 22.49 12.83 -4.11
N VAL A 98 21.34 12.68 -3.46
CA VAL A 98 20.21 11.90 -3.98
C VAL A 98 18.95 12.71 -3.77
N THR A 99 18.18 12.88 -4.85
CA THR A 99 16.90 13.57 -4.82
C THR A 99 15.77 12.54 -4.89
N PHE A 100 14.81 12.66 -4.00
CA PHE A 100 13.62 11.81 -3.96
C PHE A 100 12.37 12.64 -4.23
N THR A 101 11.49 12.12 -5.08
CA THR A 101 10.13 12.65 -5.24
C THR A 101 9.16 11.61 -4.71
N LEU A 102 8.39 11.98 -3.69
CA LEU A 102 7.45 11.09 -3.01
C LEU A 102 6.02 11.35 -3.48
N GLN A 103 5.30 10.29 -3.81
CA GLN A 103 3.88 10.33 -4.17
C GLN A 103 3.15 9.22 -3.39
N GLY A 104 2.10 9.59 -2.67
CA GLY A 104 1.28 8.65 -1.89
C GLY A 104 -0.15 8.60 -2.41
N TYR A 105 -0.71 7.40 -2.50
CA TYR A 105 -2.11 7.18 -2.85
C TYR A 105 -2.71 6.21 -1.83
N VAL A 106 -3.83 6.60 -1.23
CA VAL A 106 -4.64 5.69 -0.40
C VAL A 106 -5.70 5.09 -1.30
N GLN A 107 -5.56 3.80 -1.61
CA GLN A 107 -6.60 3.09 -2.34
C GLN A 107 -7.74 2.82 -1.37
N ALA A 108 -8.91 3.45 -1.60
CA ALA A 108 -10.10 3.14 -0.83
C ALA A 108 -10.38 1.63 -0.93
N PRO A 109 -10.82 0.96 0.16
CA PRO A 109 -11.28 -0.42 0.05
C PRO A 109 -12.34 -0.46 -1.04
N ASN A 110 -12.17 -1.37 -2.01
CA ASN A 110 -13.08 -1.52 -3.13
C ASN A 110 -14.51 -1.53 -2.57
N PRO A 111 -15.38 -0.54 -2.88
CA PRO A 111 -16.74 -0.57 -2.37
C PRO A 111 -17.31 -1.91 -2.82
N ARG A 112 -17.79 -2.72 -1.87
CA ARG A 112 -18.49 -3.97 -2.21
C ARG A 112 -19.45 -3.60 -3.35
N PRO A 113 -19.50 -4.37 -4.45
CA PRO A 113 -20.50 -4.11 -5.48
C PRO A 113 -21.82 -4.03 -4.74
N ALA A 114 -22.47 -2.86 -4.77
CA ALA A 114 -23.77 -2.68 -4.16
C ALA A 114 -24.59 -3.82 -4.74
N GLY A 115 -24.97 -4.78 -3.88
CA GLY A 115 -25.68 -5.96 -4.31
C GLY A 115 -26.78 -5.49 -5.23
N ARG A 116 -26.78 -6.00 -6.46
CA ARG A 116 -27.81 -5.72 -7.45
C ARG A 116 -29.13 -5.91 -6.70
N ILE A 117 -29.82 -4.82 -6.39
CA ILE A 117 -31.18 -4.90 -5.87
C ILE A 117 -31.94 -5.55 -7.01
N ILE A 118 -32.21 -6.85 -6.87
CA ILE A 118 -33.16 -7.54 -7.72
C ILE A 118 -34.50 -6.88 -7.35
N PRO A 119 -35.17 -6.18 -8.28
CA PRO A 119 -36.46 -5.60 -7.98
C PRO A 119 -37.48 -6.74 -7.97
N GLU A 120 -37.51 -7.53 -6.90
CA GLU A 120 -38.68 -8.34 -6.62
C GLU A 120 -39.73 -7.44 -5.97
N LEU A 121 -40.83 -7.30 -6.72
CA LEU A 121 -42.17 -6.94 -6.25
C LEU A 121 -42.40 -5.47 -5.89
N SER A 122 -42.57 -4.72 -6.98
CA SER A 122 -43.24 -3.42 -7.04
C SER A 122 -44.73 -3.49 -6.70
N TRP A 123 -45.13 -3.56 -5.43
CA TRP A 123 -46.47 -3.20 -4.94
C TRP A 123 -46.28 -2.75 -3.48
N CYS A 124 -46.21 -1.46 -3.16
CA CYS A 124 -47.35 -0.57 -3.04
C CYS A 124 -47.01 0.85 -3.52
N ARG A 125 -47.75 1.34 -4.54
CA ARG A 125 -47.87 2.77 -4.80
C ARG A 125 -48.83 3.38 -3.79
N GLY A 126 -48.41 4.44 -3.12
CA GLY A 126 -49.26 5.38 -2.41
C GLY A 126 -48.47 6.62 -1.99
N ASN A 127 -48.63 7.70 -2.74
CA ASN A 127 -48.37 9.13 -2.46
C ASN A 127 -48.07 9.46 -0.97
N SER A 128 -47.15 10.32 -0.53
CA SER A 128 -46.60 11.59 -1.05
C SER A 128 -45.55 12.12 -0.03
N PRO A 129 -44.89 13.29 -0.22
CA PRO A 129 -43.54 13.56 0.28
C PRO A 129 -43.41 14.23 1.66
N ALA A 130 -42.19 14.12 2.21
CA ALA A 130 -41.52 15.01 3.18
C ALA A 130 -42.29 15.49 4.44
N ARG A 131 -41.91 14.98 5.62
CA ARG A 131 -41.86 15.80 6.85
C ARG A 131 -40.90 15.22 7.89
N SER A 132 -39.93 16.03 8.28
CA SER A 132 -39.08 15.79 9.45
C SER A 132 -39.91 15.96 10.72
N THR A 133 -39.86 15.01 11.64
CA THR A 133 -39.93 15.31 13.08
C THR A 133 -39.37 14.18 13.92
N GLN A 134 -38.50 14.62 14.83
CA GLN A 134 -37.82 13.94 15.92
C GLN A 134 -38.80 13.29 16.93
N THR A 135 -38.45 12.13 17.51
CA THR A 135 -38.40 11.82 18.97
C THR A 135 -38.52 10.31 19.26
N GLN A 136 -37.68 9.85 20.20
CA GLN A 136 -37.54 8.51 20.75
C GLN A 136 -38.83 7.88 21.32
N ARG A 137 -38.97 6.54 21.23
CA ARG A 137 -39.32 5.57 22.30
C ARG A 137 -39.62 4.16 21.73
N THR A 138 -38.89 3.15 22.19
CA THR A 138 -39.37 1.74 22.34
C THR A 138 -40.42 1.73 23.49
N PRO A 139 -41.42 0.82 23.60
CA PRO A 139 -41.40 -0.62 23.24
C PRO A 139 -42.70 -1.29 22.72
N GLY A 140 -42.55 -2.49 22.13
CA GLY A 140 -43.47 -3.64 22.31
C GLY A 140 -44.81 -3.70 21.55
N THR A 141 -45.07 -4.89 20.98
CA THR A 141 -46.36 -5.50 20.56
C THR A 141 -46.84 -5.33 19.12
N GLU A 142 -46.61 -6.39 18.34
CA GLU A 142 -47.48 -7.06 17.35
C GLU A 142 -48.66 -6.28 16.72
N LYS A 143 -48.65 -6.14 15.39
CA LYS A 143 -49.73 -6.66 14.53
C LYS A 143 -49.33 -6.74 13.05
N ARG A 144 -49.90 -7.77 12.44
CA ARG A 144 -49.70 -8.30 11.10
C ARG A 144 -50.25 -7.37 10.03
N GLY A 145 -49.68 -7.51 8.83
CA GLY A 145 -50.40 -7.31 7.58
C GLY A 145 -49.99 -6.06 6.84
N CYS A 146 -49.24 -6.31 5.75
CA CYS A 146 -48.75 -5.39 4.73
C CYS A 146 -47.61 -4.46 5.17
#